data_AF-A0A6I2YAB9-F1
#
_entry.id   AF-A0A6I2YAB9-F1
#
_cell.length_a   1.000
_cell.length_b   1.000
_cell.length_c   1.000
_cell.angle_alpha   90.00
_cell.angle_beta   90.00
_cell.angle_gamma   90.00
#
_symmetry.space_group_name_H-M   'P 1'
#
loop_
_entity.id
_entity.type
_entity.pdbx_description
1 polymer ?
#
loop_
_entity_poly.entity_id
_entity_poly.type
_entity_poly.pdbx_seq_one_letter_code
_entity_poly.pdbx_strand_id
1 'polypeptide(L)'
;MSRPARIAIIFVGIVAFVVISLGVGRMLGARDSERVMIEQVIRHQASGNTQALTRYLPDCGAGTKCNKQITALVKRVKGPTLTLEILQITRGAGFGTGGATGVARIAWHLGKRLPVVQCLGIKRTGTVISGFAIHLTSVSNPIAREGACPGVANLLV
;
A
#
# COMPACT_ATOMS: atom_id res chain seq x y z
N MET A 1 40.79 1.11 33.42
CA MET A 1 39.39 0.79 33.08
C MET A 1 39.05 -0.56 33.69
N SER A 2 38.12 -0.63 34.63
CA SER A 2 37.80 -1.87 35.35
C SER A 2 37.11 -2.87 34.42
N ARG A 3 37.34 -4.18 34.62
CA ARG A 3 36.64 -5.27 33.90
C ARG A 3 35.11 -5.06 33.79
N PRO A 4 34.38 -4.66 34.86
CA PRO A 4 32.94 -4.39 34.75
C PRO A 4 32.61 -3.23 33.79
N ALA A 5 33.43 -2.18 33.72
CA ALA A 5 33.20 -1.05 32.81
C ALA A 5 33.33 -1.47 31.33
N ARG A 6 34.28 -2.35 31.00
CA ARG A 6 34.39 -2.91 29.64
C ARG A 6 33.18 -3.76 29.27
N ILE A 7 32.73 -4.62 30.19
CA ILE A 7 31.56 -5.49 29.96
C ILE A 7 30.30 -4.64 29.75
N ALA A 8 30.10 -3.59 30.55
CA ALA A 8 28.97 -2.68 30.41
C ALA A 8 28.95 -1.99 29.03
N ILE A 9 30.09 -1.50 28.53
CA ILE A 9 30.19 -0.87 27.21
C ILE A 9 29.88 -1.87 26.08
N ILE A 10 30.42 -3.09 26.17
CA ILE A 10 30.14 -4.14 25.18
C ILE A 10 28.64 -4.46 25.17
N PHE A 11 28.03 -4.60 26.33
CA PHE A 11 26.60 -4.90 26.45
C PHE A 11 25.74 -3.77 25.86
N VAL A 12 26.05 -2.51 26.16
CA VAL A 12 25.37 -1.35 25.58
C VAL A 12 25.52 -1.34 24.05
N GLY A 13 26.71 -1.64 23.53
CA GLY A 13 26.95 -1.76 22.09
C GLY A 13 26.09 -2.84 21.43
N ILE A 14 26.00 -4.01 22.04
CA ILE A 14 25.15 -5.12 21.55
C ILE A 14 23.68 -4.71 21.56
N VAL A 15 23.19 -4.14 22.67
CA VAL A 15 21.78 -3.70 22.80
C VAL A 15 21.45 -2.65 21.75
N ALA A 16 22.30 -1.63 21.57
CA ALA A 16 22.10 -0.60 20.57
C ALA A 16 22.05 -1.20 19.15
N PHE A 17 22.96 -2.11 18.83
CA PHE A 17 22.99 -2.79 17.53
C PHE A 17 21.72 -3.60 17.27
N VAL A 18 21.24 -4.36 18.26
CA VAL A 18 20.00 -5.15 18.15
C VAL A 18 18.79 -4.25 17.93
N VAL A 19 18.67 -3.16 18.69
CA VAL A 19 17.56 -2.20 18.54
C VAL A 19 17.55 -1.55 17.16
N ILE A 20 18.71 -1.12 16.65
CA ILE A 20 18.82 -0.53 15.31
C ILE A 20 18.45 -1.57 14.24
N SER A 21 18.97 -2.80 14.35
CA SER A 21 18.70 -3.87 13.39
C SER A 21 17.22 -4.24 13.33
N LEU A 22 16.57 -4.36 14.49
CA LEU A 22 15.12 -4.58 14.56
C LEU A 22 14.34 -3.40 13.95
N GLY A 23 14.78 -2.16 14.21
CA GLY A 23 14.16 -0.97 13.65
C GLY A 23 14.20 -0.95 12.11
N VAL A 24 15.38 -1.22 11.54
CA VAL A 24 15.55 -1.31 10.08
C VAL A 24 14.75 -2.47 9.51
N GLY A 25 14.77 -3.65 10.15
CA GLY A 25 14.00 -4.82 9.73
C GLY A 25 12.50 -4.53 9.66
N ARG A 26 11.94 -3.84 10.67
CA ARG A 26 10.53 -3.44 10.69
C ARG A 26 10.20 -2.43 9.58
N MET A 27 11.11 -1.48 9.33
CA MET A 27 10.94 -0.48 8.27
C MET A 27 10.96 -1.12 6.87
N LEU A 28 11.84 -2.10 6.64
CA LEU A 28 11.90 -2.85 5.40
C LEU A 28 10.66 -3.75 5.23
N GLY A 29 10.26 -4.48 6.26
CA GLY A 29 9.06 -5.33 6.22
C GLY A 29 7.77 -4.56 5.93
N ALA A 30 7.67 -3.31 6.40
CA ALA A 30 6.56 -2.42 6.04
C ALA A 30 6.47 -2.16 4.53
N ARG A 31 7.63 -1.99 3.86
CA ARG A 31 7.69 -1.76 2.40
C ARG A 31 7.24 -2.97 1.62
N ASP A 32 7.61 -4.17 2.05
CA ASP A 32 7.18 -5.41 1.38
C ASP A 32 5.68 -5.65 1.56
N SER A 33 5.13 -5.38 2.75
CA SER A 33 3.69 -5.50 3.00
C SER A 33 2.84 -4.58 2.11
N GLU A 34 3.37 -3.41 1.74
CA GLU A 34 2.70 -2.47 0.85
C GLU A 34 2.53 -3.06 -0.55
N ARG A 35 3.59 -3.66 -1.06
CA ARG A 35 3.60 -4.25 -2.40
C ARG A 35 2.61 -5.41 -2.48
N VAL A 36 2.59 -6.28 -1.47
CA VAL A 36 1.66 -7.40 -1.39
C VAL A 36 0.21 -6.93 -1.31
N MET A 37 -0.09 -5.90 -0.52
CA MET A 37 -1.45 -5.36 -0.42
C MET A 37 -1.90 -4.74 -1.75
N ILE A 38 -1.05 -3.93 -2.40
CA ILE A 38 -1.34 -3.33 -3.71
C ILE A 38 -1.58 -4.42 -4.76
N GLU A 39 -0.74 -5.45 -4.80
CA GLU A 39 -0.89 -6.60 -5.68
C GLU A 39 -2.23 -7.33 -5.45
N GLN A 40 -2.61 -7.55 -4.19
CA GLN A 40 -3.88 -8.20 -3.84
C GLN A 40 -5.08 -7.35 -4.26
N VAL A 41 -5.04 -6.03 -4.03
CA VAL A 41 -6.10 -5.09 -4.43
C VAL A 41 -6.30 -5.14 -5.94
N ILE A 42 -5.24 -5.07 -6.74
CA ILE A 42 -5.36 -5.14 -8.20
C ILE A 42 -5.83 -6.51 -8.64
N ARG A 43 -5.34 -7.60 -8.02
CA ARG A 43 -5.81 -8.95 -8.33
C ARG A 43 -7.31 -9.09 -8.08
N HIS A 44 -7.84 -8.49 -7.02
CA HIS A 44 -9.27 -8.45 -6.76
C HIS A 44 -10.04 -7.59 -7.77
N GLN A 45 -9.49 -6.45 -8.21
CA GLN A 45 -10.08 -5.63 -9.27
C GLN A 45 -10.13 -6.36 -10.61
N ALA A 46 -9.01 -6.99 -11.00
CA ALA A 46 -8.88 -7.76 -12.23
C ALA A 46 -9.83 -8.97 -12.25
N SER A 47 -9.97 -9.66 -11.12
CA SER A 47 -10.84 -10.84 -10.99
C SER A 47 -12.32 -10.51 -10.82
N GLY A 48 -12.69 -9.24 -10.63
CA GLY A 48 -14.10 -8.87 -10.47
C GLY A 48 -14.64 -8.96 -9.05
N ASN A 49 -13.80 -9.21 -8.04
CA ASN A 49 -14.23 -9.51 -6.68
C ASN A 49 -14.47 -8.22 -5.86
N THR A 50 -15.63 -7.62 -6.06
CA THR A 50 -16.05 -6.39 -5.36
C THR A 50 -16.14 -6.56 -3.84
N GLN A 51 -16.55 -7.74 -3.36
CA GLN A 51 -16.68 -8.03 -1.93
C GLN A 51 -15.32 -8.11 -1.21
N ALA A 52 -14.29 -8.65 -1.89
CA ALA A 52 -12.94 -8.63 -1.37
C ALA A 52 -12.39 -7.19 -1.31
N LEU A 53 -12.67 -6.38 -2.33
CA LEU A 53 -12.28 -4.96 -2.37
C LEU A 53 -12.86 -4.14 -1.21
N THR A 54 -14.14 -4.34 -0.88
CA THR A 54 -14.76 -3.61 0.24
C THR A 54 -14.14 -3.91 1.60
N ARG A 55 -13.44 -5.05 1.76
CA ARG A 55 -12.71 -5.33 3.01
C ARG A 55 -11.47 -4.46 3.18
N TYR A 56 -10.87 -4.01 2.08
CA TYR A 56 -9.73 -3.11 2.10
C TYR A 56 -10.14 -1.64 2.26
N LEU A 57 -11.41 -1.30 1.99
CA LEU A 57 -11.99 0.03 2.17
C LEU A 57 -13.09 0.00 3.26
N PRO A 58 -12.72 0.05 4.54
CA PRO A 58 -13.69 -0.08 5.65
C PRO A 58 -14.79 0.98 5.57
N ASP A 59 -14.47 2.21 5.18
CA ASP A 59 -15.44 3.31 5.05
C ASP A 59 -16.38 3.15 3.84
N CYS A 60 -16.01 2.31 2.86
CA CYS A 60 -16.82 2.03 1.69
C CYS A 60 -17.89 0.97 1.94
N GLY A 61 -17.61 -0.01 2.81
CA GLY A 61 -18.49 -1.17 3.04
C GLY A 61 -19.90 -0.81 3.51
N ALA A 62 -20.06 0.30 4.24
CA ALA A 62 -21.34 0.80 4.73
C ALA A 62 -22.10 1.70 3.72
N GLY A 63 -21.44 2.19 2.67
CA GLY A 63 -21.99 3.21 1.76
C GLY A 63 -22.45 2.63 0.42
N THR A 64 -23.74 2.79 0.08
CA THR A 64 -24.30 2.34 -1.22
C THR A 64 -23.68 3.05 -2.43
N LYS A 65 -23.27 4.32 -2.27
CA LYS A 65 -22.64 5.11 -3.33
C LYS A 65 -21.24 4.58 -3.67
N CYS A 66 -20.44 4.26 -2.66
CA CYS A 66 -19.10 3.73 -2.86
C CYS A 66 -19.16 2.33 -3.49
N ASN A 67 -20.04 1.45 -3.01
CA ASN A 67 -20.23 0.13 -3.62
C ASN A 67 -20.60 0.20 -5.11
N LYS A 68 -21.41 1.18 -5.52
CA LYS A 68 -21.72 1.43 -6.94
C LYS A 68 -20.48 1.89 -7.72
N GLN A 69 -19.66 2.77 -7.15
CA GLN A 69 -18.41 3.24 -7.76
C GLN A 69 -17.40 2.10 -7.94
N ILE A 70 -17.16 1.30 -6.90
CA ILE A 70 -16.29 0.11 -6.97
C ILE A 70 -16.82 -0.86 -8.01
N THR A 71 -18.12 -1.14 -8.02
CA THR A 71 -18.71 -2.06 -9.00
C THR A 71 -18.55 -1.54 -10.43
N ALA A 72 -18.76 -0.24 -10.66
CA ALA A 72 -18.56 0.38 -11.97
C ALA A 72 -17.08 0.39 -12.39
N LEU A 73 -16.17 0.62 -11.44
CA LEU A 73 -14.73 0.55 -11.66
C LEU A 73 -14.31 -0.86 -12.06
N VAL A 74 -14.66 -1.85 -11.25
CA VAL A 74 -14.36 -3.27 -11.46
C VAL A 74 -14.93 -3.74 -12.79
N LYS A 75 -16.15 -3.34 -13.17
CA LYS A 75 -16.71 -3.66 -14.48
C LYS A 75 -15.90 -3.12 -15.65
N ARG A 76 -15.22 -1.97 -15.51
CA ARG A 76 -14.38 -1.38 -16.55
C ARG A 76 -13.03 -2.07 -16.69
N VAL A 77 -12.47 -2.55 -15.58
CA VAL A 77 -11.10 -3.09 -15.57
C VAL A 77 -11.04 -4.62 -15.56
N LYS A 78 -12.14 -5.31 -15.18
CA LYS A 78 -12.18 -6.78 -15.13
C LYS A 78 -11.84 -7.40 -16.49
N GLY A 79 -11.14 -8.53 -16.46
CA GLY A 79 -10.82 -9.32 -17.63
C GLY A 79 -10.99 -10.80 -17.36
N PRO A 80 -11.41 -11.60 -18.36
CA PRO A 80 -11.55 -13.05 -18.20
C PRO A 80 -10.18 -13.68 -17.96
N THR A 81 -9.89 -14.22 -16.76
CA THR A 81 -8.74 -15.10 -16.44
C THR A 81 -7.37 -14.74 -17.05
N LEU A 82 -7.15 -13.45 -17.35
CA LEU A 82 -5.92 -12.96 -17.96
C LEU A 82 -4.86 -12.80 -16.88
N THR A 83 -3.61 -13.06 -17.23
CA THR A 83 -2.47 -12.81 -16.36
C THR A 83 -2.38 -11.32 -16.03
N LEU A 84 -2.41 -11.03 -14.73
CA LEU A 84 -2.17 -9.69 -14.20
C LEU A 84 -0.67 -9.42 -14.26
N GLU A 85 -0.28 -8.34 -14.93
CA GLU A 85 1.09 -7.88 -14.96
C GLU A 85 1.15 -6.42 -14.49
N ILE A 86 2.03 -6.17 -13.52
CA ILE A 86 2.23 -4.84 -12.94
C ILE A 86 3.46 -4.25 -13.59
N LEU A 87 3.25 -3.18 -14.35
CA LEU A 87 4.31 -2.48 -15.08
C LEU A 87 5.11 -1.59 -14.15
N GLN A 88 4.42 -0.82 -13.31
CA GLN A 88 5.07 0.18 -12.47
C GLN A 88 4.24 0.51 -11.24
N ILE A 89 4.91 0.63 -10.10
CA ILE A 89 4.34 1.14 -8.85
C ILE A 89 5.18 2.36 -8.43
N THR A 90 4.58 3.54 -8.48
CA THR A 90 5.19 4.79 -8.00
C THR A 90 4.56 5.17 -6.68
N ARG A 91 5.35 5.16 -5.61
CA ARG A 91 4.89 5.47 -4.24
C ARG A 91 4.91 6.97 -4.01
N GLY A 92 3.82 7.53 -3.46
CA GLY A 92 3.76 8.95 -3.09
C GLY A 92 3.70 9.23 -1.59
N ALA A 93 3.87 8.22 -0.72
CA ALA A 93 3.95 8.44 0.74
C ALA A 93 5.39 8.22 1.23
N GLY A 94 5.98 9.25 1.84
CA GLY A 94 7.20 9.12 2.66
C GLY A 94 6.89 8.47 4.03
N PHE A 95 7.92 7.96 4.71
CA PHE A 95 7.80 7.50 6.09
C PHE A 95 7.86 8.72 7.02
N GLY A 96 6.70 9.16 7.53
CA GLY A 96 6.61 10.18 8.59
C GLY A 96 6.44 9.54 9.98
N THR A 97 6.94 10.21 11.01
CA THR A 97 6.78 9.85 12.42
C THR A 97 5.33 10.11 12.86
N GLY A 98 4.44 9.12 12.75
CA GLY A 98 3.04 9.25 13.20
C GLY A 98 1.97 8.61 12.31
N GLY A 99 2.37 8.01 11.19
CA GLY A 99 1.46 7.54 10.16
C GLY A 99 1.35 8.55 9.03
N ALA A 100 1.34 8.06 7.80
CA ALA A 100 1.38 8.89 6.60
C ALA A 100 0.29 8.43 5.64
N THR A 101 -0.56 9.38 5.24
CA THR A 101 -1.44 9.22 4.08
C THR A 101 -0.71 9.71 2.85
N GLY A 102 -0.75 8.93 1.77
CA GLY A 102 -0.25 9.39 0.48
C GLY A 102 -0.90 8.65 -0.68
N VAL A 103 -0.51 9.04 -1.89
CA VAL A 103 -1.09 8.50 -3.12
C VAL A 103 -0.06 7.66 -3.84
N ALA A 104 -0.38 6.40 -4.15
CA ALA A 104 0.43 5.57 -5.02
C ALA A 104 -0.16 5.58 -6.44
N ARG A 105 0.69 5.80 -7.44
CA ARG A 105 0.35 5.60 -8.85
C ARG A 105 0.72 4.18 -9.25
N ILE A 106 -0.20 3.48 -9.87
CA ILE A 106 0.05 2.14 -10.37
C ILE A 106 -0.35 2.00 -11.82
N ALA A 107 0.52 1.35 -12.59
CA ALA A 107 0.28 0.97 -13.97
C ALA A 107 0.32 -0.56 -14.07
N TRP A 108 -0.73 -1.13 -14.64
CA TRP A 108 -0.88 -2.58 -14.78
C TRP A 108 -1.70 -2.92 -16.04
N HIS A 109 -1.58 -4.14 -16.55
CA HIS A 109 -2.41 -4.63 -17.64
C HIS A 109 -2.84 -6.08 -17.40
N LEU A 110 -3.78 -6.52 -18.23
CA LEU A 110 -4.28 -7.90 -18.24
C LEU A 110 -3.98 -8.52 -19.60
N GLY A 111 -3.00 -9.42 -19.64
CA GLY A 111 -2.50 -10.04 -20.86
C GLY A 111 -2.17 -9.00 -21.93
N LYS A 112 -2.78 -9.08 -23.11
CA LYS A 112 -2.50 -8.16 -24.25
C LYS A 112 -3.32 -6.85 -24.25
N ARG A 113 -4.05 -6.53 -23.17
CA ARG A 113 -4.85 -5.30 -23.09
C ARG A 113 -3.99 -4.07 -22.87
N LEU A 114 -4.56 -2.90 -23.19
CA LEU A 114 -3.90 -1.62 -22.93
C LEU A 114 -3.63 -1.44 -21.42
N PRO A 115 -2.49 -0.82 -21.05
CA PRO A 115 -2.18 -0.47 -19.67
C PRO A 115 -3.25 0.41 -19.05
N VAL A 116 -3.69 0.02 -17.86
CA VAL A 116 -4.56 0.77 -16.96
C VAL A 116 -3.67 1.47 -15.95
N VAL A 117 -3.82 2.78 -15.83
CA VAL A 117 -3.12 3.58 -14.83
C VAL A 117 -4.13 4.10 -13.81
N GLN A 118 -3.86 3.91 -12.53
CA GLN A 118 -4.74 4.31 -11.43
C GLN A 118 -3.96 4.89 -10.26
N CYS A 119 -4.68 5.59 -9.41
CA CYS A 119 -4.17 6.18 -8.19
C CYS A 119 -4.87 5.54 -6.99
N LEU A 120 -4.07 5.14 -6.00
CA LEU A 120 -4.50 4.49 -4.77
C LEU A 120 -4.15 5.41 -3.60
N GLY A 121 -5.14 5.77 -2.80
CA GLY A 121 -4.92 6.44 -1.52
C GLY A 121 -4.58 5.39 -0.48
N ILE A 122 -3.45 5.57 0.18
CA ILE A 122 -2.92 4.62 1.14
C ILE A 122 -2.71 5.37 2.45
N LYS A 123 -3.20 4.78 3.55
CA LYS A 123 -2.93 5.23 4.91
C LYS A 123 -2.04 4.23 5.60
N ARG A 124 -0.84 4.67 5.96
CA ARG A 124 0.09 3.91 6.79
C ARG A 124 -0.11 4.31 8.24
N THR A 125 -0.21 3.32 9.11
CA THR A 125 -0.34 3.49 10.56
C THR A 125 0.71 2.66 11.28
N GLY A 126 0.95 2.96 12.55
CA GLY A 126 1.86 2.20 13.40
C GLY A 126 3.24 2.83 13.56
N THR A 127 4.07 2.16 14.38
CA THR A 127 5.40 2.61 14.81
C THR A 127 6.40 1.47 14.68
N VAL A 128 7.69 1.79 14.79
CA VAL A 128 8.76 0.78 14.84
C VAL A 128 8.51 -0.25 15.95
N ILE A 129 7.82 0.13 17.03
CA ILE A 129 7.55 -0.71 18.19
C ILE A 129 6.30 -1.57 17.98
N SER A 130 5.19 -0.96 17.54
CA SER A 130 3.88 -1.63 17.37
C SER A 130 3.76 -2.42 16.05
N GLY A 131 4.70 -2.25 15.13
CA GLY A 131 4.57 -2.71 13.75
C GLY A 131 3.85 -1.70 12.86
N PHE A 132 4.08 -1.79 11.55
CA PHE A 132 3.46 -0.94 10.55
C PHE A 132 2.27 -1.66 9.91
N ALA A 133 1.15 -0.96 9.75
CA ALA A 133 -0.04 -1.46 9.07
C ALA A 133 -0.42 -0.51 7.93
N ILE A 134 -0.91 -1.08 6.83
CA ILE A 134 -1.24 -0.33 5.62
C ILE A 134 -2.68 -0.60 5.26
N HIS A 135 -3.44 0.48 5.11
CA HIS A 135 -4.84 0.45 4.75
C HIS A 135 -5.07 1.22 3.46
N LEU A 136 -5.94 0.72 2.61
CA LEU A 136 -6.37 1.42 1.42
C LEU A 136 -7.51 2.37 1.83
N THR A 137 -7.39 3.64 1.47
CA THR A 137 -8.41 4.65 1.80
C THR A 137 -9.29 5.01 0.61
N SER A 138 -8.74 4.94 -0.60
CA SER A 138 -9.44 5.43 -1.79
C SER A 138 -8.84 4.85 -3.08
N VAL A 139 -9.66 4.71 -4.13
CA VAL A 139 -9.23 4.23 -5.45
C VAL A 139 -9.78 5.12 -6.56
N SER A 140 -8.91 5.66 -7.42
CA SER A 140 -9.35 6.43 -8.59
C SER A 140 -9.89 5.56 -9.72
N ASN A 141 -10.70 6.20 -10.58
CA ASN A 141 -10.91 5.72 -11.93
C ASN A 141 -9.59 5.63 -12.71
N PRO A 142 -9.52 4.83 -13.79
CA PRO A 142 -8.40 4.84 -14.71
C PRO A 142 -8.13 6.26 -15.22
N ILE A 143 -6.88 6.70 -15.13
CA ILE A 143 -6.40 7.98 -15.63
C ILE A 143 -5.61 7.78 -16.94
N ALA A 144 -5.34 8.90 -17.63
CA ALA A 144 -4.43 8.88 -18.78
C ALA A 144 -3.06 8.32 -18.39
N ARG A 145 -2.36 7.71 -19.35
CA ARG A 145 -1.11 6.99 -19.10
C ARG A 145 -0.03 7.87 -18.48
N GLU A 146 0.00 9.15 -18.84
CA GLU A 146 0.92 10.17 -18.34
C GLU A 146 0.30 11.05 -17.24
N GLY A 147 -0.94 10.76 -16.86
CA GLY A 147 -1.66 11.54 -15.84
C GLY A 147 -0.97 11.49 -14.49
N ALA A 148 -0.87 12.66 -13.85
CA ALA A 148 -0.45 12.75 -12.47
C ALA A 148 -1.57 12.31 -11.52
N CYS A 149 -1.20 11.68 -10.41
CA CYS A 149 -2.18 11.39 -9.38
C CYS A 149 -2.54 12.68 -8.64
N PRO A 150 -3.84 13.01 -8.52
CA PRO A 150 -4.25 14.10 -7.66
C PRO A 150 -4.02 13.69 -6.19
N GLY A 151 -3.86 14.67 -5.29
CA GLY A 151 -3.70 14.40 -3.85
C GLY A 151 -4.84 13.56 -3.26
N VAL A 152 -4.62 12.93 -2.11
CA VAL A 152 -5.55 11.94 -1.49
C VAL A 152 -7.00 12.47 -1.41
N ALA A 153 -7.18 13.77 -1.13
CA ALA A 153 -8.48 14.42 -1.02
C ALA A 153 -9.33 14.42 -2.32
N ASN A 154 -8.70 14.18 -3.47
CA ASN A 154 -9.33 14.22 -4.79
C ASN A 154 -9.45 12.83 -5.44
N LEU A 155 -9.20 11.77 -4.68
CA LEU A 155 -9.41 10.40 -5.15
C LEU A 155 -10.87 10.01 -4.96
N LEU A 156 -11.37 9.20 -5.90
CA LEU A 156 -12.67 8.53 -5.76
C LEU A 156 -12.55 7.45 -4.68
N VAL A 157 -13.68 7.11 -4.06
CA VAL A 157 -13.74 6.12 -2.96
C VAL A 157 -13.44 4.73 -3.51
#